data_AF-A0A6P1MBB7-F1
#
_entry.id   AF-A0A6P1MBB7-F1
#
_cell.length_a   1.000
_cell.length_b   1.000
_cell.length_c   1.000
_cell.angle_alpha   90.00
_cell.angle_beta   90.00
_cell.angle_gamma   90.00
#
_symmetry.space_group_name_H-M   'P 1'
#
loop_
_entity.id
_entity.type
_entity.pdbx_description
1 polymer ?
#
loop_
_entity_poly.entity_id
_entity_poly.type
_entity_poly.pdbx_seq_one_letter_code
_entity_poly.pdbx_strand_id
1 'polypeptide(L)'
;MFRTVQFGLKGKQLSFDLNGVSKTIEFTDADDATFNASKDINTLKNIISTKIDEKFGANRIKVDVANGTGLSFSTVKTDGTPDNTSILRISSGTADTLGVKGIFNLANGEKNRLDTSKTLKELGITASSQVDNKNVYTMKVNGVEFNFNDDTTIASVLSQINNSTEAGINATYLSTSGTFSVMADESGAQGKVSFEAVGGTGNLVDALFGMSLSTTDGQDMKMKIRYQGSSTDTEIVRSSNSVSIDGVNFTAKEQFTSATDADFITFTAKAETDDIVSALKSMTEDYNKILDSVNKLVTTKSRSNKRSSTVYEPLTEKQRKSMTADEIKTWEDKAKQGILFGDSTLSQLASDLRFVFSTAVSNVGLASSMGIKASSSYSDNGKITIDENKLKEALENDPEKVKALFTSTAEASPSITGNGKLAGGLTTRMKTIMESYAKSTGANKGHWYPWQVFPEMPQLMITI
;
A
#
# COMPACT_ATOMS: atom_id res chain seq x y z
N MET A 1 15.30 -32.98 62.92
CA MET A 1 15.80 -34.05 62.03
C MET A 1 16.26 -33.37 60.75
N PHE A 2 17.56 -33.08 60.62
CA PHE A 2 18.10 -32.45 59.42
C PHE A 2 18.17 -33.52 58.32
N ARG A 3 17.27 -33.44 57.34
CA ARG A 3 17.42 -34.25 56.12
C ARG A 3 18.61 -33.70 55.36
N THR A 4 19.71 -34.46 55.35
CA THR A 4 20.76 -34.32 54.35
C THR A 4 20.07 -34.46 53.00
N VAL A 5 19.97 -33.37 52.23
CA VAL A 5 19.42 -33.44 50.88
C VAL A 5 20.39 -34.30 50.08
N GLN A 6 20.00 -35.55 49.82
CA GLN A 6 20.82 -36.50 49.10
C GLN A 6 20.92 -36.00 47.66
N PHE A 7 22.14 -35.65 47.24
CA PHE A 7 22.46 -35.25 45.86
C PHE A 7 22.33 -36.49 44.95
N GLY A 8 21.12 -36.76 44.47
CA GLY A 8 20.85 -37.81 43.50
C GLY A 8 20.44 -37.22 42.16
N LEU A 9 21.01 -37.67 41.05
CA LEU A 9 20.57 -37.35 39.69
C LEU A 9 19.34 -38.18 39.29
N LYS A 10 19.12 -39.34 39.89
CA LYS A 10 18.05 -40.28 39.52
C LYS A 10 16.68 -39.62 39.37
N GLY A 11 16.05 -39.81 38.21
CA GLY A 11 14.71 -39.31 37.89
C GLY A 11 14.62 -37.80 37.69
N LYS A 12 15.76 -37.08 37.76
CA LYS A 12 15.80 -35.66 37.44
C LYS A 12 15.81 -35.47 35.93
N GLN A 13 15.29 -34.33 35.51
CA GLN A 13 15.16 -33.96 34.11
C GLN A 13 15.69 -32.56 33.88
N LEU A 14 16.23 -32.35 32.67
CA LEU A 14 16.69 -31.06 32.19
C LEU A 14 16.27 -30.90 30.73
N SER A 15 15.58 -29.81 30.43
CA SER A 15 15.06 -29.52 29.10
C SER A 15 15.86 -28.40 28.45
N PHE A 16 16.19 -28.63 27.19
CA PHE A 16 16.91 -27.70 26.33
C PHE A 16 16.03 -27.37 25.14
N ASP A 17 16.06 -26.13 24.70
CA ASP A 17 15.52 -25.69 23.43
C ASP A 17 16.68 -25.25 22.53
N LEU A 18 16.81 -25.90 21.38
CA LEU A 18 17.78 -25.55 20.35
C LEU A 18 17.03 -25.13 19.09
N ASN A 19 17.11 -23.84 18.75
CA ASN A 19 16.42 -23.26 17.59
C ASN A 19 14.91 -23.53 17.56
N GLY A 20 14.24 -23.52 18.73
CA GLY A 20 12.80 -23.80 18.86
C GLY A 20 12.46 -25.29 18.96
N VAL A 21 13.45 -26.19 18.89
CA VAL A 21 13.26 -27.62 19.12
C VAL A 21 13.59 -27.95 20.57
N SER A 22 12.55 -28.18 21.36
CA SER A 22 12.69 -28.57 22.76
C SER A 22 12.85 -30.08 22.92
N LYS A 23 13.90 -30.50 23.65
CA LYS A 23 14.09 -31.90 24.08
C LYS A 23 14.52 -31.96 25.54
N THR A 24 14.16 -33.06 26.20
CA THR A 24 14.45 -33.31 27.60
C THR A 24 15.43 -34.48 27.74
N ILE A 25 16.47 -34.27 28.54
CA ILE A 25 17.32 -35.35 29.04
C ILE A 25 16.81 -35.79 30.41
N GLU A 26 16.88 -37.09 30.66
CA GLU A 26 16.49 -37.71 31.91
C GLU A 26 17.66 -38.52 32.47
N PHE A 27 17.91 -38.38 33.77
CA PHE A 27 18.99 -39.06 34.46
C PHE A 27 18.50 -40.37 35.06
N THR A 28 19.17 -41.46 34.71
CA THR A 28 18.84 -42.83 35.12
C THR A 28 19.55 -43.21 36.42
N ASP A 29 19.20 -44.37 36.97
CA ASP A 29 19.88 -44.98 38.13
C ASP A 29 21.37 -45.21 37.87
N ALA A 30 21.74 -45.57 36.63
CA ALA A 30 23.13 -45.78 36.26
C ALA A 30 23.92 -44.46 36.26
N ASP A 31 23.33 -43.39 35.72
CA ASP A 31 23.95 -42.05 35.72
C ASP A 31 24.18 -41.55 37.15
N ASP A 32 23.19 -41.78 38.02
CA ASP A 32 23.28 -41.42 39.44
C ASP A 32 24.38 -42.21 40.15
N ALA A 33 24.51 -43.50 39.88
CA ALA A 33 25.58 -44.33 40.44
C ALA A 33 26.97 -43.86 39.95
N THR A 34 27.10 -43.56 38.65
CA THR A 34 28.35 -43.05 38.06
C THR A 34 28.75 -41.71 38.64
N PHE A 35 27.80 -40.77 38.78
CA PHE A 35 28.09 -39.48 39.40
C PHE A 35 28.42 -39.62 40.89
N ASN A 36 27.70 -40.45 41.65
CA ASN A 36 27.95 -40.61 43.08
C ASN A 36 29.29 -41.28 43.41
N ALA A 37 29.86 -42.03 42.48
CA ALA A 37 31.18 -42.66 42.64
C ALA A 37 32.33 -41.65 42.63
N SER A 38 32.25 -40.60 41.79
CA SER A 38 33.32 -39.59 41.67
C SER A 38 32.96 -38.25 42.32
N LYS A 39 31.68 -37.87 42.31
CA LYS A 39 31.14 -36.55 42.67
C LYS A 39 31.89 -35.39 42.01
N ASP A 40 32.43 -35.64 40.83
CA ASP A 40 33.24 -34.69 40.07
C ASP A 40 32.45 -34.06 38.93
N ILE A 41 32.71 -32.77 38.68
CA ILE A 41 32.01 -31.98 37.68
C ILE A 41 32.32 -32.43 36.24
N ASN A 42 33.47 -33.05 35.98
CA ASN A 42 33.76 -33.61 34.66
C ASN A 42 32.96 -34.89 34.39
N THR A 43 32.71 -35.68 35.44
CA THR A 43 31.81 -36.85 35.32
C THR A 43 30.40 -36.37 34.97
N LEU A 44 29.92 -35.33 35.64
CA LEU A 44 28.63 -34.73 35.34
C LEU A 44 28.57 -34.12 33.93
N LYS A 45 29.61 -33.39 33.52
CA LYS A 45 29.78 -32.88 32.14
C LYS A 45 29.61 -34.03 31.14
N ASN A 46 30.34 -35.12 31.30
CA ASN A 46 30.31 -36.25 30.37
C ASN A 46 28.93 -36.90 30.29
N ILE A 47 28.26 -37.13 31.43
CA ILE A 47 26.90 -37.68 31.48
C ILE A 47 25.93 -36.78 30.70
N ILE A 48 25.98 -35.46 30.95
CA ILE A 48 25.10 -34.49 30.29
C ILE A 48 25.42 -34.41 28.79
N SER A 49 26.70 -34.38 28.40
CA SER A 49 27.14 -34.40 27.01
C SER A 49 26.58 -35.61 26.26
N THR A 50 26.75 -36.82 26.79
CA THR A 50 26.24 -38.04 26.15
C THR A 50 24.73 -37.99 25.96
N LYS A 51 23.96 -37.59 26.98
CA LYS A 51 22.50 -37.51 26.88
C LYS A 51 22.04 -36.43 25.90
N ILE A 52 22.73 -35.29 25.86
CA ILE A 52 22.44 -34.24 24.89
C ILE A 52 22.72 -34.73 23.47
N ASP A 53 23.85 -35.39 23.24
CA ASP A 53 24.21 -35.95 21.93
C ASP A 53 23.20 -37.03 21.48
N GLU A 54 22.70 -37.87 22.38
CA GLU A 54 21.63 -38.83 22.09
C GLU A 54 20.32 -38.15 21.66
N LYS A 55 19.98 -37.01 22.28
CA LYS A 55 18.73 -36.29 21.99
C LYS A 55 18.85 -35.41 20.76
N PHE A 56 19.92 -34.63 20.62
CA PHE A 56 20.07 -33.60 19.59
C PHE A 56 20.96 -34.03 18.41
N GLY A 57 21.67 -35.15 18.53
CA GLY A 57 22.75 -35.55 17.64
C GLY A 57 24.09 -35.01 18.12
N ALA A 58 25.16 -35.76 17.82
CA ALA A 58 26.53 -35.39 18.18
C ALA A 58 26.93 -34.03 17.59
N ASN A 59 27.81 -33.31 18.29
CA ASN A 59 28.37 -32.03 17.86
C ASN A 59 27.30 -30.98 17.55
N ARG A 60 26.32 -30.80 18.45
CA ARG A 60 25.33 -29.71 18.40
C ARG A 60 25.46 -28.76 19.57
N ILE A 61 25.53 -29.31 20.78
CA ILE A 61 25.67 -28.54 22.02
C ILE A 61 26.88 -29.10 22.76
N LYS A 62 27.90 -28.27 22.92
CA LYS A 62 29.09 -28.58 23.70
C LYS A 62 28.86 -28.20 25.15
N VAL A 63 29.14 -29.13 26.06
CA VAL A 63 29.15 -28.90 27.50
C VAL A 63 30.59 -28.79 27.97
N ASP A 64 30.91 -27.73 28.70
CA ASP A 64 32.23 -27.50 29.28
C ASP A 64 32.11 -27.11 30.77
N VAL A 65 33.23 -27.10 31.48
CA VAL A 65 33.30 -26.67 32.87
C VAL A 65 33.80 -25.22 32.89
N ALA A 66 32.98 -24.31 33.40
CA ALA A 66 33.32 -22.91 33.60
C ALA A 66 33.82 -22.67 35.03
N ASN A 67 34.94 -21.95 35.16
CA ASN A 67 35.51 -21.51 36.45
C ASN A 67 35.67 -22.63 37.50
N GLY A 68 35.89 -23.87 37.05
CA GLY A 68 36.10 -25.05 37.89
C GLY A 68 34.90 -25.50 38.73
N THR A 69 33.75 -24.83 38.64
CA THR A 69 32.62 -24.98 39.58
C THR A 69 31.24 -25.00 38.93
N GLY A 70 31.11 -24.57 37.66
CA GLY A 70 29.83 -24.57 36.94
C GLY A 70 29.94 -25.24 35.57
N LEU A 71 28.79 -25.58 34.99
CA LEU A 71 28.70 -26.05 33.61
C LEU A 71 28.43 -24.87 32.67
N SER A 72 29.08 -24.87 31.51
CA SER A 72 28.80 -23.95 30.40
C SER A 72 28.33 -24.71 29.18
N PHE A 73 27.42 -24.12 28.43
CA PHE A 73 26.86 -24.71 27.22
C PHE A 73 27.13 -23.77 26.04
N SER A 74 27.67 -24.32 24.95
CA SER A 74 27.88 -23.59 23.71
C SER A 74 27.38 -24.42 22.52
N THR A 75 27.05 -23.74 21.43
CA THR A 75 26.57 -24.37 20.20
C THR A 75 27.74 -24.60 19.25
N VAL A 76 27.74 -25.75 18.58
CA VAL A 76 28.78 -26.14 17.63
C VAL A 76 28.14 -26.67 16.34
N LYS A 77 28.86 -26.50 15.24
CA LYS A 77 28.51 -27.11 13.96
C LYS A 77 28.93 -28.58 13.95
N THR A 78 28.45 -29.33 12.98
CA THR A 78 28.78 -30.76 12.83
C THR A 78 30.27 -31.04 12.63
N ASP A 79 31.01 -30.05 12.13
CA ASP A 79 32.48 -30.10 11.97
C ASP A 79 33.26 -29.75 13.26
N GLY A 80 32.56 -29.46 14.36
CA GLY A 80 33.15 -29.11 15.65
C GLY A 80 33.52 -27.64 15.81
N THR A 81 33.33 -26.80 14.80
CA THR A 81 33.57 -25.35 14.89
C THR A 81 32.45 -24.64 15.66
N PRO A 82 32.72 -23.46 16.27
CA PRO A 82 31.68 -22.69 16.95
C PRO A 82 30.51 -22.35 16.03
N ASP A 83 29.29 -22.55 16.53
CA ASP A 83 28.08 -22.10 15.86
C ASP A 83 27.55 -20.82 16.53
N ASN A 84 27.77 -19.69 15.87
CA ASN A 84 27.34 -18.37 16.32
C ASN A 84 25.91 -18.01 15.86
N THR A 85 25.19 -18.94 15.22
CA THR A 85 23.83 -18.70 14.70
C THR A 85 22.74 -19.42 15.51
N SER A 86 23.09 -20.56 16.11
CA SER A 86 22.14 -21.32 16.92
C SER A 86 21.79 -20.64 18.24
N ILE A 87 20.51 -20.65 18.57
CA ILE A 87 19.94 -20.16 19.82
C ILE A 87 19.68 -21.37 20.72
N LEU A 88 20.35 -21.39 21.86
CA LEU A 88 20.23 -22.40 22.89
C LEU A 88 19.61 -21.77 24.13
N ARG A 89 18.58 -22.42 24.66
CA ARG A 89 17.93 -22.06 25.92
C ARG A 89 17.81 -23.28 26.83
N ILE A 90 18.05 -23.08 28.12
CA ILE A 90 17.65 -24.03 29.16
C ILE A 90 16.19 -23.74 29.51
N SER A 91 15.28 -24.59 29.06
CA SER A 91 13.84 -24.31 29.11
C SER A 91 13.20 -24.68 30.45
N SER A 92 13.62 -25.78 31.07
CA SER A 92 13.12 -26.21 32.39
C SER A 92 14.03 -27.26 33.03
N GLY A 93 13.84 -27.50 34.33
CA GLY A 93 14.46 -28.60 35.05
C GLY A 93 13.64 -28.99 36.27
N THR A 94 13.92 -30.16 36.85
CA THR A 94 13.32 -30.59 38.12
C THR A 94 13.62 -29.56 39.24
N ALA A 95 12.75 -29.44 40.25
CA ALA A 95 12.76 -28.36 41.26
C ALA A 95 14.08 -28.11 42.01
N ASP A 96 15.04 -29.06 41.98
CA ASP A 96 16.35 -28.92 42.63
C ASP A 96 17.53 -28.83 41.64
N THR A 97 17.29 -28.85 40.32
CA THR A 97 18.39 -28.84 39.32
C THR A 97 18.80 -27.43 38.91
N LEU A 98 17.85 -26.49 38.84
CA LEU A 98 18.05 -25.10 38.38
C LEU A 98 17.86 -24.07 39.52
N GLY A 99 18.38 -22.87 39.32
CA GLY A 99 18.32 -21.73 40.24
C GLY A 99 19.60 -21.53 41.07
N VAL A 100 19.62 -20.48 41.90
CA VAL A 100 20.79 -20.02 42.71
C VAL A 100 21.34 -21.09 43.65
N LYS A 101 20.57 -22.16 43.92
CA LYS A 101 20.97 -23.33 44.73
C LYS A 101 20.73 -24.67 44.01
N GLY A 102 20.47 -24.63 42.71
CA GLY A 102 20.24 -25.83 41.92
C GLY A 102 21.54 -26.62 41.72
N ILE A 103 21.41 -27.95 41.56
CA ILE A 103 22.55 -28.87 41.42
C ILE A 103 23.49 -28.49 40.26
N PHE A 104 22.97 -27.85 39.21
CA PHE A 104 23.76 -27.50 38.02
C PHE A 104 24.29 -26.06 38.02
N ASN A 105 23.94 -25.24 39.02
CA ASN A 105 24.28 -23.82 39.07
C ASN A 105 23.90 -23.05 37.78
N LEU A 106 22.73 -23.39 37.22
CA LEU A 106 22.17 -22.78 36.02
C LEU A 106 20.85 -22.12 36.40
N ALA A 107 20.62 -20.89 35.98
CA ALA A 107 19.31 -20.26 36.18
C ALA A 107 18.28 -20.82 35.18
N ASN A 108 17.01 -20.75 35.57
CA ASN A 108 15.93 -21.17 34.69
C ASN A 108 15.77 -20.16 33.54
N GLY A 109 15.61 -20.64 32.31
CA GLY A 109 15.46 -19.78 31.15
C GLY A 109 16.76 -19.16 30.62
N GLU A 110 17.93 -19.59 31.11
CA GLU A 110 19.23 -19.15 30.59
C GLU A 110 19.33 -19.38 29.09
N LYS A 111 19.90 -18.39 28.39
CA LYS A 111 20.03 -18.36 26.92
C LYS A 111 21.45 -17.98 26.55
N ASN A 112 21.93 -18.52 25.44
CA ASN A 112 23.20 -18.11 24.83
C ASN A 112 23.09 -16.80 24.00
N ARG A 113 21.98 -16.07 24.14
CA ARG A 113 21.69 -14.79 23.48
C ARG A 113 21.12 -13.82 24.51
N LEU A 114 21.24 -12.54 24.20
CA LEU A 114 20.66 -11.48 25.02
C LEU A 114 19.15 -11.71 25.13
N ASP A 115 18.66 -11.76 26.35
CA ASP A 115 17.21 -11.80 26.62
C ASP A 115 16.71 -10.37 26.76
N THR A 116 15.98 -9.89 25.76
CA THR A 116 15.51 -8.51 25.74
C THR A 116 14.44 -8.20 26.80
N SER A 117 13.88 -9.24 27.43
CA SER A 117 12.92 -9.09 28.53
C SER A 117 13.58 -8.88 29.90
N LYS A 118 14.88 -9.16 30.03
CA LYS A 118 15.62 -8.89 31.28
C LYS A 118 15.79 -7.38 31.47
N THR A 119 15.72 -6.97 32.73
CA THR A 119 15.97 -5.61 33.18
C THR A 119 17.46 -5.28 33.18
N LEU A 120 17.81 -3.98 33.12
CA LEU A 120 19.20 -3.52 33.15
C LEU A 120 19.93 -4.01 34.42
N LYS A 121 19.24 -4.09 35.55
CA LYS A 121 19.77 -4.64 36.79
C LYS A 121 20.05 -6.14 36.72
N GLU A 122 19.13 -6.92 36.15
CA GLU A 122 19.28 -8.38 36.00
C GLU A 122 20.43 -8.75 35.06
N LEU A 123 20.79 -7.86 34.14
CA LEU A 123 21.96 -8.02 33.27
C LEU A 123 23.29 -7.66 33.94
N GLY A 124 23.26 -7.15 35.18
CA GLY A 124 24.47 -6.78 35.91
C GLY A 124 25.21 -5.59 35.30
N ILE A 125 24.51 -4.75 34.53
CA ILE A 125 25.10 -3.54 33.94
C ILE A 125 25.40 -2.55 35.06
N THR A 126 26.61 -2.01 35.08
CA THR A 126 27.00 -0.94 36.01
C THR A 126 26.22 0.33 35.67
N ALA A 127 25.54 0.91 36.66
CA ALA A 127 24.81 2.15 36.48
C ALA A 127 25.75 3.32 36.14
N SER A 128 25.28 4.23 35.29
CA SER A 128 26.02 5.44 34.91
C SER A 128 26.15 6.40 36.07
N SER A 129 25.09 6.54 36.88
CA SER A 129 25.07 7.35 38.09
C SER A 129 24.01 6.86 39.09
N GLN A 130 23.91 7.52 40.24
CA GLN A 130 22.81 7.36 41.18
C GLN A 130 22.17 8.72 41.48
N VAL A 131 20.83 8.75 41.44
CA VAL A 131 20.01 9.91 41.82
C VAL A 131 19.01 9.43 42.86
N ASP A 132 18.94 10.09 44.03
CA ASP A 132 18.06 9.71 45.14
C ASP A 132 18.16 8.22 45.54
N ASN A 133 19.39 7.69 45.63
CA ASN A 133 19.70 6.28 45.89
C ASN A 133 19.11 5.29 44.86
N LYS A 134 18.76 5.76 43.66
CA LYS A 134 18.33 4.93 42.54
C LYS A 134 19.38 4.97 41.44
N ASN A 135 19.67 3.80 40.88
CA ASN A 135 20.55 3.67 39.73
C ASN A 135 19.92 4.32 38.50
N VAL A 136 20.73 5.10 37.78
CA VAL A 136 20.37 5.70 36.50
C VAL A 136 21.35 5.21 35.44
N TYR A 137 20.80 4.76 34.33
CA TYR A 137 21.53 4.30 33.15
C TYR A 137 21.32 5.28 32.02
N THR A 138 22.40 5.77 31.43
CA THR A 138 22.32 6.89 30.47
C THR A 138 23.05 6.58 29.17
N MET A 139 22.47 7.02 28.07
CA MET A 139 23.09 6.97 26.74
C MET A 139 22.59 8.14 25.90
N LYS A 140 23.39 8.55 24.92
CA LYS A 140 22.97 9.50 23.89
C LYS A 140 22.84 8.80 22.54
N VAL A 141 21.78 9.12 21.81
CA VAL A 141 21.53 8.64 20.45
C VAL A 141 21.33 9.85 19.56
N ASN A 142 22.20 10.04 18.56
CA ASN A 142 22.18 11.24 17.71
C ASN A 142 22.12 12.56 18.51
N GLY A 143 22.80 12.62 19.66
CA GLY A 143 22.82 13.76 20.57
C GLY A 143 21.66 13.84 21.58
N VAL A 144 20.60 13.04 21.41
CA VAL A 144 19.45 12.96 22.32
C VAL A 144 19.78 12.07 23.51
N GLU A 145 19.63 12.58 24.73
CA GLU A 145 19.93 11.85 25.95
C GLU A 145 18.73 11.02 26.44
N PHE A 146 18.99 9.75 26.74
CA PHE A 146 18.03 8.82 27.30
C PHE A 146 18.47 8.39 28.69
N ASN A 147 17.50 8.35 29.62
CA ASN A 147 17.70 7.99 31.01
C ASN A 147 16.79 6.81 31.36
N PHE A 148 17.38 5.74 31.91
CA PHE A 148 16.69 4.52 32.29
C PHE A 148 16.99 4.16 33.75
N ASN A 149 16.19 3.25 34.31
CA ASN A 149 16.32 2.79 35.69
C ASN A 149 16.52 1.27 35.76
N ASP A 150 16.73 0.76 36.99
CA ASP A 150 16.92 -0.67 37.29
C ASP A 150 15.89 -1.59 36.63
N ASP A 151 14.62 -1.18 36.58
CA ASP A 151 13.48 -1.99 36.13
C ASP A 151 13.25 -1.91 34.61
N THR A 152 14.02 -1.08 33.91
CA THR A 152 13.88 -0.91 32.46
C THR A 152 14.42 -2.16 31.76
N THR A 153 13.61 -2.77 30.89
CA THR A 153 14.05 -3.91 30.05
C THR A 153 14.79 -3.44 28.81
N ILE A 154 15.62 -4.30 28.20
CA ILE A 154 16.25 -3.97 26.91
C ILE A 154 15.20 -3.72 25.82
N ALA A 155 14.10 -4.46 25.82
CA ALA A 155 12.99 -4.22 24.90
C ALA A 155 12.40 -2.81 25.09
N SER A 156 12.28 -2.35 26.35
CA SER A 156 11.85 -0.98 26.65
C SER A 156 12.88 0.07 26.26
N VAL A 157 14.19 -0.19 26.42
CA VAL A 157 15.27 0.69 25.92
C VAL A 157 15.14 0.86 24.41
N LEU A 158 15.08 -0.24 23.65
CA LEU A 158 14.93 -0.22 22.20
C LEU A 158 13.64 0.50 21.77
N SER A 159 12.52 0.25 22.46
CA SER A 159 11.27 0.94 22.15
C SER A 159 11.35 2.44 22.42
N GLN A 160 12.01 2.88 23.50
CA GLN A 160 12.12 4.30 23.82
C GLN A 160 13.00 5.04 22.81
N ILE A 161 14.12 4.45 22.38
CA ILE A 161 14.96 5.07 21.34
C ILE A 161 14.25 5.12 19.99
N ASN A 162 13.55 4.05 19.60
CA ASN A 162 12.82 3.99 18.32
C ASN A 162 11.60 4.91 18.27
N ASN A 163 11.00 5.22 19.42
CA ASN A 163 9.86 6.12 19.51
C ASN A 163 10.28 7.59 19.57
N SER A 164 11.58 7.90 19.64
CA SER A 164 12.09 9.27 19.65
C SER A 164 12.30 9.77 18.24
N THR A 165 11.44 10.68 17.79
CA THR A 165 11.58 11.37 16.50
C THR A 165 12.84 12.23 16.41
N GLU A 166 13.37 12.67 17.56
CA GLU A 166 14.61 13.46 17.62
C GLU A 166 15.85 12.58 17.48
N ALA A 167 15.80 11.34 17.98
CA ALA A 167 16.86 10.36 17.75
C ALA A 167 16.85 9.90 16.28
N GLY A 168 15.66 9.72 15.68
CA GLY A 168 15.50 9.47 14.25
C GLY A 168 16.15 8.18 13.76
N ILE A 169 16.06 7.11 14.57
CA ILE A 169 16.60 5.80 14.26
C ILE A 169 15.60 4.68 14.55
N ASN A 170 15.81 3.55 13.87
CA ASN A 170 15.19 2.27 14.17
C ASN A 170 16.26 1.24 14.54
N ALA A 171 16.20 0.75 15.77
CA ALA A 171 17.08 -0.27 16.34
C ALA A 171 16.32 -1.56 16.67
N THR A 172 16.84 -2.71 16.25
CA THR A 172 16.28 -4.03 16.53
C THR A 172 17.40 -5.01 16.92
N TYR A 173 17.14 -5.87 17.90
CA TYR A 173 18.06 -6.97 18.23
C TYR A 173 17.82 -8.18 17.33
N LEU A 174 18.86 -8.63 16.65
CA LEU A 174 18.86 -9.81 15.78
C LEU A 174 19.42 -11.01 16.57
N SER A 175 18.53 -11.83 17.15
CA SER A 175 18.93 -12.95 18.02
C SER A 175 19.78 -14.01 17.32
N THR A 176 19.61 -14.21 16.02
CA THR A 176 20.40 -15.20 15.26
C THR A 176 21.86 -14.79 15.17
N SER A 177 22.15 -13.55 14.73
CA SER A 177 23.52 -13.03 14.65
C SER A 177 24.06 -12.56 16.01
N GLY A 178 23.19 -12.35 16.99
CA GLY A 178 23.56 -11.79 18.30
C GLY A 178 23.92 -10.31 18.24
N THR A 179 23.50 -9.59 17.20
CA THR A 179 23.86 -8.19 16.94
C THR A 179 22.64 -7.28 17.00
N PHE A 180 22.86 -5.98 17.17
CA PHE A 180 21.82 -4.97 16.93
C PHE A 180 21.91 -4.49 15.49
N SER A 181 20.77 -4.41 14.81
CA SER A 181 20.61 -3.70 13.54
C SER A 181 20.06 -2.32 13.85
N VAL A 182 20.79 -1.28 13.47
CA VAL A 182 20.36 0.11 13.67
C VAL A 182 20.41 0.84 12.34
N MET A 183 19.32 1.53 12.00
CA MET A 183 19.19 2.28 10.76
C MET A 183 18.63 3.67 11.07
N ALA A 184 19.11 4.71 10.40
CA ALA A 184 18.48 6.03 10.46
C ALA A 184 17.13 5.99 9.74
N ASP A 185 16.14 6.72 10.26
CA ASP A 185 14.82 6.83 9.61
C ASP A 185 14.91 7.64 8.31
N GLU A 186 15.85 8.58 8.26
CA GLU A 186 16.11 9.44 7.11
C GLU A 186 17.19 8.86 6.18
N SER A 187 17.03 9.11 4.89
CA SER A 187 18.02 8.80 3.85
C SER A 187 18.89 10.01 3.54
N GLY A 188 19.97 9.82 2.76
CA GLY A 188 20.87 10.91 2.41
C GLY A 188 21.91 11.21 3.47
N ALA A 189 22.65 12.29 3.30
CA ALA A 189 23.71 12.73 4.21
C ALA A 189 23.22 13.12 5.62
N GLN A 190 21.91 13.36 5.76
CA GLN A 190 21.26 13.62 7.05
C GLN A 190 21.01 12.34 7.87
N GLY A 191 20.95 11.17 7.21
CA GLY A 191 20.76 9.88 7.85
C GLY A 191 22.02 9.48 8.61
N LYS A 192 22.00 9.64 9.93
CA LYS A 192 23.13 9.34 10.81
C LYS A 192 22.70 8.44 11.96
N VAL A 193 23.65 7.65 12.44
CA VAL A 193 23.49 6.82 13.63
C VAL A 193 24.72 7.04 14.51
N SER A 194 24.52 7.68 15.65
CA SER A 194 25.53 7.88 16.69
C SER A 194 25.01 7.34 18.01
N PHE A 195 25.83 6.58 18.71
CA PHE A 195 25.61 6.22 20.10
C PHE A 195 26.79 6.69 20.93
N GLU A 196 26.49 7.45 21.98
CA GLU A 196 27.49 8.08 22.82
C GLU A 196 27.24 7.72 24.27
N ALA A 197 28.32 7.37 24.96
CA ALA A 197 28.31 7.22 26.40
C ALA A 197 28.10 8.59 27.05
N VAL A 198 27.17 8.67 27.99
CA VAL A 198 27.08 9.82 28.89
C VAL A 198 28.01 9.54 30.07
N GLY A 199 28.87 10.52 30.40
CA GLY A 199 29.90 10.36 31.44
C GLY A 199 29.32 9.86 32.78
N GLY A 200 30.12 9.10 33.52
CA GLY A 200 29.69 8.44 34.76
C GLY A 200 30.56 7.23 35.11
N THR A 201 30.15 6.46 36.12
CA THR A 201 30.85 5.23 36.53
C THR A 201 30.58 4.04 35.63
N GLY A 202 29.45 4.03 34.93
CA GLY A 202 29.01 2.95 34.04
C GLY A 202 28.64 3.45 32.65
N ASN A 203 28.88 2.63 31.63
CA ASN A 203 28.61 2.94 30.24
C ASN A 203 27.61 1.94 29.65
N LEU A 204 26.36 2.39 29.46
CA LEU A 204 25.29 1.56 28.89
C LEU A 204 25.57 1.21 27.42
N VAL A 205 26.17 2.13 26.66
CA VAL A 205 26.47 1.90 25.24
C VAL A 205 27.48 0.76 25.11
N ASP A 206 28.59 0.81 25.84
CA ASP A 206 29.60 -0.25 25.80
C ASP A 206 29.05 -1.58 26.30
N ALA A 207 28.19 -1.55 27.33
CA ALA A 207 27.61 -2.76 27.90
C ALA A 207 26.65 -3.47 26.93
N LEU A 208 25.90 -2.72 26.11
CA LEU A 208 24.92 -3.28 25.17
C LEU A 208 25.51 -3.55 23.78
N PHE A 209 26.31 -2.63 23.24
CA PHE A 209 26.77 -2.67 21.86
C PHE A 209 28.26 -3.01 21.72
N GLY A 210 29.00 -3.06 22.83
CA GLY A 210 30.44 -3.25 22.84
C GLY A 210 31.23 -1.99 22.52
N MET A 211 32.56 -2.08 22.62
CA MET A 211 33.47 -0.93 22.50
C MET A 211 33.74 -0.49 21.04
N SER A 212 33.14 -1.13 20.04
CA SER A 212 33.39 -0.84 18.62
C SER A 212 32.11 -0.93 17.82
N LEU A 213 31.49 0.24 17.63
CA LEU A 213 30.38 0.43 16.72
C LEU A 213 30.91 0.65 15.30
N SER A 214 30.51 -0.18 14.35
CA SER A 214 30.71 0.11 12.94
C SER A 214 29.46 0.81 12.40
N THR A 215 29.57 2.10 12.11
CA THR A 215 28.49 2.87 11.49
C THR A 215 28.86 3.22 10.05
N THR A 216 27.85 3.27 9.20
CA THR A 216 27.96 3.80 7.84
C THR A 216 27.03 4.99 7.74
N ASP A 217 27.60 6.17 7.53
CA ASP A 217 26.81 7.38 7.35
C ASP A 217 26.01 7.29 6.05
N GLY A 218 24.78 7.81 6.09
CA GLY A 218 23.98 8.01 4.90
C GLY A 218 24.68 8.94 3.91
N GLN A 219 24.38 8.77 2.62
CA GLN A 219 24.96 9.55 1.53
C GLN A 219 23.85 10.01 0.59
N ASP A 220 23.96 11.25 0.14
CA ASP A 220 23.04 11.78 -0.87
C ASP A 220 23.25 11.08 -2.21
N MET A 221 22.14 10.81 -2.90
CA MET A 221 22.14 10.44 -4.29
C MET A 221 22.64 11.60 -5.13
N LYS A 222 23.57 11.31 -6.04
CA LYS A 222 24.10 12.26 -7.01
C LYS A 222 23.87 11.74 -8.41
N MET A 223 23.30 12.57 -9.27
CA MET A 223 23.10 12.26 -10.68
C MET A 223 23.40 13.48 -11.55
N LYS A 224 23.64 13.25 -12.83
CA LYS A 224 23.82 14.30 -13.83
C LYS A 224 22.73 14.20 -14.88
N ILE A 225 22.16 15.34 -15.25
CA ILE A 225 21.14 15.44 -16.30
C ILE A 225 21.64 16.39 -17.38
N ARG A 226 21.53 15.98 -18.64
CA ARG A 226 21.78 16.81 -19.82
C ARG A 226 20.46 17.02 -20.56
N TYR A 227 19.99 18.26 -20.59
CA TYR A 227 18.77 18.61 -21.32
C TYR A 227 19.04 18.64 -22.83
N GLN A 228 18.01 18.33 -23.63
CA GLN A 228 18.11 18.43 -25.08
C GLN A 228 18.49 19.87 -25.49
N GLY A 229 19.53 20.00 -26.33
CA GLY A 229 20.06 21.31 -26.75
C GLY A 229 21.08 21.93 -25.79
N SER A 230 21.32 21.35 -24.61
CA SER A 230 22.41 21.74 -23.72
C SER A 230 23.69 20.95 -24.03
N SER A 231 24.83 21.62 -23.99
CA SER A 231 26.16 20.99 -24.03
C SER A 231 26.76 20.71 -22.65
N THR A 232 26.07 21.13 -21.57
CA THR A 232 26.54 21.00 -20.19
C THR A 232 25.61 20.15 -19.34
N ASP A 233 26.19 19.36 -18.45
CA ASP A 233 25.48 18.56 -17.46
C ASP A 233 25.10 19.42 -16.25
N THR A 234 23.91 19.16 -15.71
CA THR A 234 23.47 19.71 -14.42
C THR A 234 23.62 18.63 -13.36
N GLU A 235 24.38 18.90 -12.30
CA GLU A 235 24.49 18.03 -11.14
C GLU A 235 23.25 18.17 -10.25
N ILE A 236 22.69 17.02 -9.87
CA ILE A 236 21.51 16.91 -9.02
C ILE A 236 21.92 16.10 -7.80
N VAL A 237 21.78 16.72 -6.62
CA VAL A 237 22.02 16.08 -5.32
C VAL A 237 20.70 15.97 -4.58
N ARG A 238 20.36 14.78 -4.08
CA ARG A 238 19.10 14.50 -3.40
C ARG A 238 19.32 13.51 -2.26
N SER A 239 18.58 13.67 -1.16
CA SER A 239 18.64 12.76 -0.02
C SER A 239 18.00 11.39 -0.31
N SER A 240 17.09 11.31 -1.28
CA SER A 240 16.35 10.09 -1.66
C SER A 240 16.78 9.57 -3.03
N ASN A 241 16.71 8.25 -3.20
CA ASN A 241 16.86 7.61 -4.51
C ASN A 241 15.61 7.76 -5.40
N SER A 242 14.45 8.09 -4.81
CA SER A 242 13.20 8.36 -5.53
C SER A 242 12.87 9.84 -5.47
N VAL A 243 12.94 10.52 -6.61
CA VAL A 243 12.89 11.98 -6.71
C VAL A 243 12.04 12.43 -7.88
N SER A 244 11.39 13.59 -7.75
CA SER A 244 10.71 14.25 -8.86
C SER A 244 11.59 15.37 -9.40
N ILE A 245 11.83 15.37 -10.71
CA ILE A 245 12.63 16.36 -11.42
C ILE A 245 11.81 16.80 -12.63
N ASP A 246 11.48 18.08 -12.70
CA ASP A 246 10.74 18.70 -13.80
C ASP A 246 9.42 17.98 -14.16
N GLY A 247 8.71 17.46 -13.14
CA GLY A 247 7.44 16.76 -13.30
C GLY A 247 7.56 15.27 -13.67
N VAL A 248 8.79 14.75 -13.78
CA VAL A 248 9.07 13.33 -14.01
C VAL A 248 9.61 12.69 -12.73
N ASN A 249 9.08 11.52 -12.37
CA ASN A 249 9.55 10.77 -11.21
C ASN A 249 10.66 9.80 -11.62
N PHE A 250 11.83 9.97 -11.00
CA PHE A 250 13.00 9.11 -11.17
C PHE A 250 13.18 8.22 -9.95
N THR A 251 13.67 7.00 -10.16
CA THR A 251 14.12 6.12 -9.09
C THR A 251 15.45 5.51 -9.47
N ALA A 252 16.52 5.94 -8.80
CA ALA A 252 17.85 5.38 -8.95
C ALA A 252 17.91 4.01 -8.26
N LYS A 253 18.35 2.99 -9.00
CA LYS A 253 18.46 1.61 -8.49
C LYS A 253 19.90 1.20 -8.23
N GLU A 254 20.80 1.66 -9.08
CA GLU A 254 22.21 1.31 -9.06
C GLU A 254 23.07 2.54 -9.36
N GLN A 255 24.31 2.51 -8.90
CA GLN A 255 25.30 3.55 -9.14
C GLN A 255 26.17 3.16 -10.34
N PHE A 256 26.42 4.13 -11.23
CA PHE A 256 27.48 4.01 -12.23
C PHE A 256 28.82 4.38 -11.60
N THR A 257 29.77 3.44 -11.53
CA THR A 257 31.07 3.65 -10.87
C THR A 257 32.13 4.28 -11.78
N SER A 258 31.97 4.15 -13.11
CA SER A 258 32.89 4.68 -14.13
C SER A 258 32.14 5.12 -15.39
N ALA A 259 31.07 5.90 -15.23
CA ALA A 259 30.23 6.34 -16.36
C ALA A 259 31.02 7.18 -17.38
N THR A 260 30.84 6.83 -18.65
CA THR A 260 31.26 7.60 -19.83
C THR A 260 30.03 8.20 -20.53
N ASP A 261 30.24 9.04 -21.55
CA ASP A 261 29.12 9.58 -22.33
C ASP A 261 28.25 8.47 -22.98
N ALA A 262 28.78 7.26 -23.17
CA ALA A 262 28.02 6.12 -23.70
C ALA A 262 27.02 5.52 -22.70
N ASP A 263 27.20 5.78 -21.40
CA ASP A 263 26.35 5.25 -20.33
C ASP A 263 25.15 6.15 -20.02
N PHE A 264 24.98 7.26 -20.75
CA PHE A 264 23.83 8.14 -20.61
C PHE A 264 22.55 7.40 -20.99
N ILE A 265 21.63 7.30 -20.03
CA ILE A 265 20.27 6.85 -20.28
C ILE A 265 19.50 8.02 -20.91
N THR A 266 19.06 7.85 -22.16
CA THR A 266 18.26 8.85 -22.86
C THR A 266 16.78 8.62 -22.57
N PHE A 267 16.12 9.61 -21.98
CA PHE A 267 14.68 9.62 -21.79
C PHE A 267 14.04 10.47 -22.88
N THR A 268 13.05 9.91 -23.57
CA THR A 268 12.24 10.64 -24.55
C THR A 268 10.81 10.66 -24.08
N ALA A 269 10.31 11.83 -23.69
CA ALA A 269 8.90 12.02 -23.40
C ALA A 269 8.11 11.92 -24.71
N LYS A 270 7.14 11.02 -24.76
CA LYS A 270 6.15 10.92 -25.83
C LYS A 270 4.77 11.13 -25.24
N ALA A 271 3.89 11.79 -25.98
CA ALA A 271 2.49 11.90 -25.58
C ALA A 271 1.86 10.50 -25.66
N GLU A 272 1.30 10.02 -24.55
CA GLU A 272 0.47 8.82 -24.53
C GLU A 272 -0.89 9.15 -25.15
N THR A 273 -1.07 8.79 -26.43
CA THR A 273 -2.26 9.16 -27.21
C THR A 273 -3.38 8.11 -27.13
N ASP A 274 -3.06 6.87 -26.75
CA ASP A 274 -3.99 5.74 -26.77
C ASP A 274 -5.16 5.90 -25.78
N ASP A 275 -4.88 6.36 -24.57
CA ASP A 275 -5.91 6.60 -23.56
C ASP A 275 -6.87 7.72 -23.99
N ILE A 276 -6.34 8.78 -24.59
CA ILE A 276 -7.12 9.91 -25.09
C ILE A 276 -8.00 9.45 -26.26
N VAL A 277 -7.46 8.69 -27.21
CA VAL A 277 -8.22 8.13 -28.33
C VAL A 277 -9.32 7.21 -27.83
N SER A 278 -9.03 6.37 -26.83
CA SER A 278 -10.01 5.46 -26.23
C SER A 278 -11.15 6.21 -25.54
N ALA A 279 -10.83 7.24 -24.75
CA ALA A 279 -11.84 8.10 -24.12
C ALA A 279 -12.73 8.81 -25.16
N LEU A 280 -12.15 9.30 -26.26
CA LEU A 280 -12.89 9.96 -27.33
C LEU A 280 -13.78 8.99 -28.14
N LYS A 281 -13.36 7.72 -28.28
CA LYS A 281 -14.22 6.67 -28.84
C LYS A 281 -15.43 6.40 -27.96
N SER A 282 -15.23 6.18 -26.66
CA SER A 282 -16.34 5.95 -25.73
C SER A 282 -17.32 7.12 -25.73
N MET A 283 -16.82 8.36 -25.71
CA MET A 283 -17.64 9.57 -25.86
C MET A 283 -18.45 9.55 -27.17
N THR A 284 -17.84 9.13 -28.28
CA THR A 284 -18.50 9.03 -29.59
C THR A 284 -19.59 7.97 -29.61
N GLU A 285 -19.33 6.81 -29.01
CA GLU A 285 -20.33 5.74 -28.88
C GLU A 285 -21.53 6.21 -28.07
N ASP A 286 -21.29 6.86 -26.94
CA ASP A 286 -22.37 7.32 -26.06
C ASP A 286 -23.16 8.47 -26.70
N TYR A 287 -22.50 9.41 -27.36
CA TYR A 287 -23.16 10.42 -28.19
C TYR A 287 -24.05 9.77 -29.26
N ASN A 288 -23.53 8.78 -29.99
CA ASN A 288 -24.28 8.09 -31.03
C ASN A 288 -25.48 7.31 -30.47
N LYS A 289 -25.36 6.68 -29.29
CA LYS A 289 -26.47 5.99 -28.60
C LYS A 289 -27.56 6.96 -28.15
N ILE A 290 -27.18 8.10 -27.57
CA ILE A 290 -28.13 9.14 -27.15
C ILE A 290 -28.89 9.66 -28.37
N LEU A 291 -28.15 10.02 -29.43
CA LEU A 291 -28.74 10.54 -30.65
C LEU A 291 -29.65 9.52 -31.33
N ASP A 292 -29.26 8.24 -31.38
CA ASP A 292 -30.12 7.15 -31.90
C ASP A 292 -31.41 7.01 -31.09
N SER A 293 -31.29 7.03 -29.76
CA SER A 293 -32.43 6.92 -28.84
C SER A 293 -33.40 8.09 -29.00
N VAL A 294 -32.91 9.33 -29.02
CA VAL A 294 -33.72 10.54 -29.20
C VAL A 294 -34.41 10.51 -30.57
N ASN A 295 -33.67 10.24 -31.65
CA ASN A 295 -34.25 10.16 -32.99
C ASN A 295 -35.31 9.06 -33.10
N LYS A 296 -35.08 7.90 -32.49
CA LYS A 296 -36.06 6.81 -32.45
C LYS A 296 -37.34 7.24 -31.73
N LEU A 297 -37.24 7.93 -30.59
CA LEU A 297 -38.40 8.41 -29.83
C LEU A 297 -39.24 9.42 -30.63
N VAL A 298 -38.60 10.37 -31.32
CA VAL A 298 -39.32 11.43 -32.05
C VAL A 298 -39.85 11.01 -33.43
N THR A 299 -39.26 9.98 -34.06
CA THR A 299 -39.68 9.50 -35.39
C THR A 299 -40.61 8.29 -35.35
N THR A 300 -40.63 7.53 -34.25
CA THR A 300 -41.50 6.34 -34.13
C THR A 300 -42.95 6.77 -33.95
N LYS A 301 -43.77 6.55 -34.98
CA LYS A 301 -45.21 6.82 -34.91
C LYS A 301 -45.90 5.90 -33.90
N SER A 302 -46.91 6.42 -33.20
CA SER A 302 -47.77 5.58 -32.38
C SER A 302 -48.46 4.52 -33.24
N ARG A 303 -48.60 3.31 -32.67
CA ARG A 303 -49.33 2.22 -33.30
C ARG A 303 -50.85 2.45 -33.33
N SER A 304 -51.34 3.48 -32.62
CA SER A 304 -52.72 3.97 -32.69
C SER A 304 -52.97 4.75 -33.99
N ASN A 305 -52.89 4.09 -35.13
CA ASN A 305 -53.43 4.66 -36.36
C ASN A 305 -54.96 4.59 -36.27
N LYS A 306 -55.66 5.67 -36.65
CA LYS A 306 -57.11 5.76 -36.90
C LYS A 306 -57.72 4.60 -37.72
N ARG A 307 -56.89 3.74 -38.32
CA ARG A 307 -57.25 2.56 -39.12
C ARG A 307 -57.08 1.20 -38.42
N SER A 308 -56.49 1.14 -37.22
CA SER A 308 -56.29 -0.11 -36.47
C SER A 308 -57.11 -0.07 -35.17
N SER A 309 -57.91 -1.11 -34.93
CA SER A 309 -58.83 -1.22 -33.79
C SER A 309 -58.16 -1.49 -32.44
N THR A 310 -56.82 -1.49 -32.37
CA THR A 310 -56.08 -1.76 -31.12
C THR A 310 -55.38 -0.50 -30.62
N VAL A 311 -56.08 0.24 -29.76
CA VAL A 311 -55.48 1.32 -28.97
C VAL A 311 -54.84 0.67 -27.74
N TYR A 312 -53.53 0.87 -27.57
CA TYR A 312 -52.79 0.35 -26.42
C TYR A 312 -52.82 1.39 -25.30
N GLU A 313 -53.78 1.28 -24.39
CA GLU A 313 -53.91 2.16 -23.22
C GLU A 313 -53.06 1.68 -22.03
N PRO A 314 -52.76 2.56 -21.05
CA PRO A 314 -52.09 2.16 -19.82
C PRO A 314 -52.83 1.03 -19.09
N LEU A 315 -52.13 -0.04 -18.75
CA LEU A 315 -52.73 -1.19 -18.05
C LEU A 315 -53.16 -0.81 -16.63
N THR A 316 -54.41 -1.10 -16.30
CA THR A 316 -54.94 -1.03 -14.92
C THR A 316 -54.31 -2.11 -14.03
N GLU A 317 -54.33 -1.90 -12.72
CA GLU A 317 -53.77 -2.87 -11.75
C GLU A 317 -54.42 -4.25 -11.87
N LYS A 318 -55.72 -4.31 -12.20
CA LYS A 318 -56.45 -5.56 -12.42
C LYS A 318 -55.97 -6.29 -13.69
N GLN A 319 -55.72 -5.56 -14.78
CA GLN A 319 -55.21 -6.14 -16.03
C GLN A 319 -53.77 -6.64 -15.90
N ARG A 320 -52.94 -5.94 -15.12
CA ARG A 320 -51.57 -6.38 -14.80
C ARG A 320 -51.56 -7.70 -14.03
N LYS A 321 -52.48 -7.88 -13.08
CA LYS A 321 -52.59 -9.14 -12.31
C LYS A 321 -53.04 -10.34 -13.16
N SER A 322 -53.66 -10.10 -14.31
CA SER A 322 -54.17 -11.14 -15.22
C SER A 322 -53.24 -11.46 -16.40
N MET A 323 -52.07 -10.84 -16.50
CA MET A 323 -51.11 -11.03 -17.61
C MET A 323 -49.77 -11.55 -17.10
N THR A 324 -49.03 -12.26 -17.95
CA THR A 324 -47.64 -12.64 -17.64
C THR A 324 -46.69 -11.44 -17.72
N ALA A 325 -45.51 -11.53 -17.10
CA ALA A 325 -44.52 -10.44 -17.12
C ALA A 325 -44.11 -10.03 -18.54
N ASP A 326 -43.96 -10.98 -19.45
CA ASP A 326 -43.60 -10.73 -20.85
C ASP A 326 -44.74 -10.06 -21.64
N GLU A 327 -45.99 -10.42 -21.35
CA GLU A 327 -47.17 -9.78 -21.94
C GLU A 327 -47.35 -8.35 -21.42
N ILE A 328 -47.14 -8.13 -20.11
CA ILE A 328 -47.17 -6.78 -19.52
C ILE A 328 -46.10 -5.92 -20.18
N LYS A 329 -44.85 -6.40 -20.27
CA LYS A 329 -43.75 -5.67 -20.89
C LYS A 329 -44.05 -5.32 -22.36
N THR A 330 -44.50 -6.30 -23.14
CA THR A 330 -44.84 -6.10 -24.56
C THR A 330 -45.99 -5.12 -24.73
N TRP A 331 -47.00 -5.16 -23.86
CA TRP A 331 -48.13 -4.23 -23.90
C TRP A 331 -47.71 -2.83 -23.52
N GLU A 332 -46.92 -2.67 -22.46
CA GLU A 332 -46.37 -1.39 -22.05
C GLU A 332 -45.46 -0.77 -23.11
N ASP A 333 -44.60 -1.58 -23.74
CA ASP A 333 -43.71 -1.11 -24.81
C ASP A 333 -44.52 -0.58 -26.01
N LYS A 334 -45.62 -1.25 -26.36
CA LYS A 334 -46.56 -0.80 -27.41
C LYS A 334 -47.38 0.42 -26.99
N ALA A 335 -47.79 0.51 -25.72
CA ALA A 335 -48.52 1.65 -25.18
C ALA A 335 -47.62 2.90 -25.10
N LYS A 336 -46.33 2.72 -24.80
CA LYS A 336 -45.32 3.79 -24.77
C LYS A 336 -44.86 4.22 -26.17
N GLN A 337 -45.06 3.38 -27.18
CA GLN A 337 -44.61 3.63 -28.54
C GLN A 337 -45.27 4.89 -29.12
N GLY A 338 -44.43 5.84 -29.55
CA GLY A 338 -44.88 7.05 -30.24
C GLY A 338 -45.59 8.08 -29.36
N ILE A 339 -45.51 7.97 -28.02
CA ILE A 339 -45.91 9.03 -27.10
C ILE A 339 -45.11 10.32 -27.38
N LEU A 340 -43.83 10.18 -27.70
CA LEU A 340 -42.91 11.28 -27.98
C LEU A 340 -42.77 11.57 -29.48
N PHE A 341 -43.65 11.01 -30.31
CA PHE A 341 -43.62 11.23 -31.76
C PHE A 341 -43.83 12.72 -32.07
N GLY A 342 -42.88 13.32 -32.79
CA GLY A 342 -42.92 14.74 -33.12
C GLY A 342 -42.75 15.68 -31.92
N ASP A 343 -42.24 15.20 -30.78
CA ASP A 343 -41.94 16.07 -29.65
C ASP A 343 -40.93 17.14 -30.07
N SER A 344 -41.33 18.42 -29.97
CA SER A 344 -40.55 19.55 -30.45
C SER A 344 -39.27 19.77 -29.64
N THR A 345 -39.29 19.43 -28.35
CA THR A 345 -38.15 19.62 -27.44
C THR A 345 -37.05 18.61 -27.73
N LEU A 346 -37.41 17.33 -27.86
CA LEU A 346 -36.48 16.26 -28.22
C LEU A 346 -35.98 16.39 -29.66
N SER A 347 -36.82 16.88 -30.57
CA SER A 347 -36.41 17.18 -31.94
C SER A 347 -35.39 18.32 -31.99
N GLN A 348 -35.57 19.36 -31.15
CA GLN A 348 -34.61 20.44 -31.03
C GLN A 348 -33.29 19.96 -30.39
N LEU A 349 -33.33 19.12 -29.34
CA LEU A 349 -32.15 18.50 -28.75
C LEU A 349 -31.32 17.73 -29.79
N ALA A 350 -31.96 16.87 -30.59
CA ALA A 350 -31.28 16.13 -31.65
C ALA A 350 -30.65 17.07 -32.71
N SER A 351 -31.33 18.17 -33.02
CA SER A 351 -30.81 19.20 -33.93
C SER A 351 -29.59 19.92 -33.35
N ASP A 352 -29.67 20.38 -32.10
CA ASP A 352 -28.60 21.11 -31.42
C ASP A 352 -27.33 20.25 -31.30
N LEU A 353 -27.48 18.97 -30.91
CA LEU A 353 -26.38 18.01 -30.83
C LEU A 353 -25.70 17.80 -32.20
N ARG A 354 -26.49 17.67 -33.28
CA ARG A 354 -25.97 17.52 -34.64
C ARG A 354 -25.10 18.70 -35.09
N PHE A 355 -25.36 19.91 -34.58
CA PHE A 355 -24.60 21.11 -34.94
C PHE A 355 -23.29 21.29 -34.15
N VAL A 356 -23.09 20.55 -33.06
CA VAL A 356 -21.87 20.66 -32.23
C VAL A 356 -20.59 20.39 -33.04
N PHE A 357 -20.59 19.31 -33.82
CA PHE A 357 -19.41 18.81 -34.52
C PHE A 357 -19.25 19.38 -35.94
N SER A 358 -20.28 20.03 -36.48
CA SER A 358 -20.25 20.64 -37.81
C SER A 358 -19.84 22.11 -37.79
N THR A 359 -19.71 22.72 -36.61
CA THR A 359 -19.34 24.12 -36.43
C THR A 359 -17.90 24.26 -35.95
N ALA A 360 -17.13 25.16 -36.57
CA ALA A 360 -15.74 25.40 -36.18
C ALA A 360 -15.64 25.93 -34.74
N VAL A 361 -14.62 25.50 -34.01
CA VAL A 361 -14.24 26.08 -32.71
C VAL A 361 -13.33 27.28 -32.99
N SER A 362 -13.64 28.42 -32.38
CA SER A 362 -12.90 29.67 -32.55
C SER A 362 -11.40 29.45 -32.27
N ASN A 363 -10.54 29.99 -33.13
CA ASN A 363 -9.07 29.88 -33.05
C ASN A 363 -8.50 28.43 -33.12
N VAL A 364 -9.34 27.41 -33.34
CA VAL A 364 -8.90 26.00 -33.45
C VAL A 364 -9.23 25.40 -34.82
N GLY A 365 -10.46 25.63 -35.32
CA GLY A 365 -10.93 25.10 -36.61
C GLY A 365 -12.01 24.03 -36.50
N LEU A 366 -12.19 23.23 -37.55
CA LEU A 366 -13.20 22.17 -37.62
C LEU A 366 -12.71 20.85 -37.00
N ALA A 367 -13.58 20.15 -36.28
CA ALA A 367 -13.29 18.83 -35.70
C ALA A 367 -12.87 17.78 -36.76
N SER A 368 -13.37 17.94 -38.00
CA SER A 368 -13.02 17.07 -39.13
C SER A 368 -11.55 17.12 -39.53
N SER A 369 -10.84 18.20 -39.20
CA SER A 369 -9.39 18.33 -39.41
C SER A 369 -8.58 17.40 -38.49
N MET A 370 -9.16 16.96 -37.37
CA MET A 370 -8.54 16.05 -36.40
C MET A 370 -9.17 14.65 -36.42
N GLY A 371 -9.86 14.30 -37.52
CA GLY A 371 -10.44 12.96 -37.70
C GLY A 371 -11.84 12.76 -37.11
N ILE A 372 -12.46 13.77 -36.50
CA ILE A 372 -13.82 13.66 -35.92
C ILE A 372 -14.84 14.22 -36.89
N LYS A 373 -15.69 13.38 -37.48
CA LYS A 373 -16.62 13.77 -38.54
C LYS A 373 -18.06 13.50 -38.16
N ALA A 374 -18.93 14.48 -38.36
CA ALA A 374 -20.37 14.23 -38.39
C ALA A 374 -20.76 13.59 -39.74
N SER A 375 -21.63 12.59 -39.70
CA SER A 375 -22.15 11.95 -40.91
C SER A 375 -22.93 12.94 -41.76
N SER A 376 -22.68 12.90 -43.07
CA SER A 376 -23.41 13.66 -44.08
C SER A 376 -24.72 13.00 -44.50
N SER A 377 -24.94 11.72 -44.16
CA SER A 377 -26.16 11.01 -44.54
C SER A 377 -27.36 11.47 -43.71
N TYR A 378 -28.50 11.66 -44.39
CA TYR A 378 -29.76 11.97 -43.72
C TYR A 378 -30.23 10.83 -42.81
N SER A 379 -29.95 9.58 -43.17
CA SER A 379 -30.29 8.39 -42.37
C SER A 379 -29.58 8.33 -41.02
N ASP A 380 -28.42 8.96 -40.92
CA ASP A 380 -27.53 8.82 -39.77
C ASP A 380 -27.83 9.87 -38.70
N ASN A 381 -28.75 10.79 -38.99
CA ASN A 381 -29.30 11.79 -38.08
C ASN A 381 -28.25 12.59 -37.27
N GLY A 382 -27.04 12.76 -37.79
CA GLY A 382 -25.96 13.51 -37.12
C GLY A 382 -25.01 12.69 -36.24
N LYS A 383 -24.99 11.35 -36.38
CA LYS A 383 -23.97 10.48 -35.77
C LYS A 383 -22.57 10.92 -36.16
N ILE A 384 -21.62 10.77 -35.26
CA ILE A 384 -20.20 11.08 -35.51
C ILE A 384 -19.36 9.82 -35.63
N THR A 385 -18.28 9.92 -36.39
CA THR A 385 -17.26 8.89 -36.53
C THR A 385 -15.87 9.46 -36.25
N ILE A 386 -14.98 8.61 -35.75
CA ILE A 386 -13.59 8.95 -35.46
C ILE A 386 -12.68 8.19 -36.43
N ASP A 387 -11.82 8.92 -37.12
CA ASP A 387 -10.64 8.41 -37.82
C ASP A 387 -9.47 8.38 -36.82
N GLU A 388 -9.21 7.19 -36.27
CA GLU A 388 -8.22 6.99 -35.21
C GLU A 388 -6.81 7.41 -35.62
N ASN A 389 -6.44 7.14 -36.87
CA ASN A 389 -5.10 7.42 -37.37
C ASN A 389 -4.88 8.95 -37.43
N LYS A 390 -5.87 9.69 -37.94
CA LYS A 390 -5.80 11.16 -37.97
C LYS A 390 -5.85 11.79 -36.59
N LEU A 391 -6.61 11.20 -35.67
CA LEU A 391 -6.70 11.68 -34.31
C LEU A 391 -5.38 11.45 -33.56
N LYS A 392 -4.75 10.28 -33.74
CA LYS A 392 -3.40 10.00 -33.21
C LYS A 392 -2.37 10.97 -33.77
N GLU A 393 -2.35 11.16 -35.09
CA GLU A 393 -1.46 12.11 -35.75
C GLU A 393 -1.66 13.55 -35.25
N ALA A 394 -2.90 13.97 -35.00
CA ALA A 394 -3.18 15.29 -34.42
C ALA A 394 -2.69 15.42 -32.97
N LEU A 395 -2.85 14.37 -32.15
CA LEU A 395 -2.37 14.34 -30.77
C LEU A 395 -0.83 14.29 -30.66
N GLU A 396 -0.17 13.63 -31.60
CA GLU A 396 1.29 13.57 -31.67
C GLU A 396 1.91 14.90 -32.13
N ASN A 397 1.28 15.57 -33.09
CA ASN A 397 1.80 16.82 -33.66
C ASN A 397 1.45 18.08 -32.85
N ASP A 398 0.22 18.17 -32.32
CA ASP A 398 -0.27 19.35 -31.60
C ASP A 398 -1.33 19.00 -30.54
N PRO A 399 -0.90 18.42 -29.40
CA PRO A 399 -1.82 18.00 -28.33
C PRO A 399 -2.59 19.17 -27.71
N GLU A 400 -2.00 20.36 -27.63
CA GLU A 400 -2.66 21.55 -27.09
C GLU A 400 -3.81 22.01 -27.99
N LYS A 401 -3.67 21.89 -29.32
CA LYS A 401 -4.77 22.19 -30.24
C LYS A 401 -5.91 21.17 -30.13
N VAL A 402 -5.62 19.88 -29.92
CA VAL A 402 -6.67 18.87 -29.64
C VAL A 402 -7.38 19.19 -28.33
N LYS A 403 -6.64 19.48 -27.26
CA LYS A 403 -7.20 19.91 -25.97
C LYS A 403 -8.06 21.16 -26.12
N ALA A 404 -7.60 22.16 -26.87
CA ALA A 404 -8.36 23.38 -27.13
C ALA A 404 -9.65 23.10 -27.90
N LEU A 405 -9.65 22.17 -28.87
CA LEU A 405 -10.86 21.78 -29.60
C LEU A 405 -11.98 21.33 -28.66
N PHE A 406 -11.64 20.58 -27.62
CA PHE A 406 -12.60 20.05 -26.67
C PHE A 406 -12.92 21.04 -25.55
N THR A 407 -11.91 21.67 -24.97
CA THR A 407 -12.01 22.32 -23.65
C THR A 407 -12.06 23.84 -23.70
N SER A 408 -11.94 24.48 -24.88
CA SER A 408 -12.01 25.94 -24.99
C SER A 408 -13.23 26.49 -24.26
N THR A 409 -13.01 27.50 -23.43
CA THR A 409 -14.07 28.17 -22.69
C THR A 409 -14.85 29.09 -23.64
N ALA A 410 -16.15 29.23 -23.40
CA ALA A 410 -16.96 30.23 -24.10
C ALA A 410 -16.76 31.58 -23.39
N GLU A 411 -16.27 32.61 -24.09
CA GLU A 411 -16.14 33.97 -23.50
C GLU A 411 -17.48 34.67 -23.24
N ALA A 412 -18.60 34.10 -23.69
CA ALA A 412 -19.92 34.59 -23.35
C ALA A 412 -20.84 33.39 -23.11
N SER A 413 -21.60 33.49 -22.02
CA SER A 413 -22.66 32.60 -21.57
C SER A 413 -23.21 31.71 -22.70
N PRO A 414 -23.10 30.37 -22.60
CA PRO A 414 -23.47 29.48 -23.67
C PRO A 414 -25.00 29.47 -23.78
N SER A 415 -25.51 30.49 -24.45
CA SER A 415 -26.89 30.60 -24.86
C SER A 415 -26.96 30.18 -26.32
N ILE A 416 -28.04 29.49 -26.67
CA ILE A 416 -28.54 29.45 -28.03
C ILE A 416 -28.91 30.90 -28.37
N THR A 417 -27.91 31.73 -28.71
CA THR A 417 -28.17 33.08 -29.20
C THR A 417 -28.96 32.94 -30.51
N GLY A 418 -29.87 33.88 -30.78
CA GLY A 418 -30.81 33.85 -31.90
C GLY A 418 -30.22 33.71 -33.31
N ASN A 419 -28.90 33.49 -33.44
CA ASN A 419 -28.16 33.26 -34.68
C ASN A 419 -27.52 31.85 -34.78
N GLY A 420 -27.78 30.91 -33.86
CA GLY A 420 -27.44 29.49 -34.02
C GLY A 420 -25.95 29.11 -33.93
N LYS A 421 -25.11 29.90 -33.25
CA LYS A 421 -23.69 29.58 -33.04
C LYS A 421 -23.43 29.15 -31.59
N LEU A 422 -22.94 27.92 -31.41
CA LEU A 422 -22.49 27.41 -30.12
C LEU A 422 -21.05 27.88 -29.84
N ALA A 423 -20.85 28.58 -28.71
CA ALA A 423 -19.53 29.06 -28.29
C ALA A 423 -18.80 28.00 -27.43
N GLY A 424 -17.46 28.07 -27.39
CA GLY A 424 -16.60 27.13 -26.65
C GLY A 424 -16.23 25.87 -27.43
N GLY A 425 -15.44 25.01 -26.80
CA GLY A 425 -15.00 23.72 -27.32
C GLY A 425 -16.12 22.67 -27.33
N LEU A 426 -15.87 21.55 -28.00
CA LEU A 426 -16.89 20.52 -28.25
C LEU A 426 -17.54 19.98 -26.96
N THR A 427 -16.77 19.72 -25.89
CA THR A 427 -17.35 19.22 -24.63
C THR A 427 -18.16 20.29 -23.92
N THR A 428 -17.70 21.55 -23.94
CA THR A 428 -18.44 22.69 -23.40
C THR A 428 -19.79 22.86 -24.10
N ARG A 429 -19.81 22.75 -25.43
CA ARG A 429 -21.04 22.82 -26.24
C ARG A 429 -22.00 21.68 -25.92
N MET A 430 -21.52 20.43 -25.91
CA MET A 430 -22.35 19.27 -25.56
C MET A 430 -22.90 19.39 -24.15
N LYS A 431 -22.06 19.75 -23.17
CA LYS A 431 -22.46 19.93 -21.78
C LYS A 431 -23.57 20.97 -21.67
N THR A 432 -23.41 22.12 -22.32
CA THR A 432 -24.42 23.19 -22.31
C THR A 432 -25.77 22.68 -22.83
N ILE A 433 -25.76 21.99 -23.98
CA ILE A 433 -26.98 21.45 -24.59
C ILE A 433 -27.61 20.46 -23.62
N MET A 434 -26.87 19.45 -23.17
CA MET A 434 -27.38 18.43 -22.27
C MET A 434 -27.93 19.04 -20.97
N GLU A 435 -27.24 20.00 -20.36
CA GLU A 435 -27.72 20.71 -19.18
C GLU A 435 -28.97 21.55 -19.47
N SER A 436 -29.10 22.18 -20.63
CA SER A 436 -30.30 22.95 -20.98
C SER A 436 -31.56 22.07 -21.06
N TYR A 437 -31.41 20.81 -21.50
CA TYR A 437 -32.52 19.85 -21.61
C TYR A 437 -32.70 18.99 -20.34
N ALA A 438 -31.66 18.85 -19.51
CA ALA A 438 -31.71 18.13 -18.23
C ALA A 438 -32.15 19.02 -17.05
N LYS A 439 -32.17 20.34 -17.21
CA LYS A 439 -32.71 21.26 -16.19
C LYS A 439 -34.17 20.92 -15.90
N SER A 440 -34.45 20.56 -14.65
CA SER A 440 -35.79 20.23 -14.14
C SER A 440 -36.71 21.45 -13.96
N THR A 441 -36.19 22.66 -14.22
CA THR A 441 -36.94 23.93 -14.12
C THR A 441 -36.63 24.80 -15.34
N GLY A 442 -37.66 25.14 -16.14
CA GLY A 442 -37.57 26.23 -17.12
C GLY A 442 -38.12 25.98 -18.53
N ALA A 443 -38.33 24.74 -18.99
CA ALA A 443 -39.06 24.51 -20.25
C ALA A 443 -40.58 24.56 -19.98
N ASN A 444 -41.32 25.37 -20.74
CA ASN A 444 -42.79 25.43 -20.66
C ASN A 444 -43.36 24.01 -20.70
N LYS A 445 -44.07 23.61 -19.63
CA LYS A 445 -44.77 22.33 -19.55
C LYS A 445 -45.58 22.17 -20.82
N GLY A 446 -45.39 21.05 -21.52
CA GLY A 446 -46.14 20.73 -22.74
C GLY A 446 -47.63 21.01 -22.53
N HIS A 447 -48.21 21.80 -23.44
CA HIS A 447 -49.63 22.11 -23.41
C HIS A 447 -50.42 20.81 -23.58
N TRP A 448 -50.98 20.30 -22.49
CA TRP A 448 -52.02 19.29 -22.52
C TRP A 448 -53.24 19.92 -23.18
N TYR A 449 -53.65 19.45 -24.36
CA TYR A 449 -55.01 19.68 -24.83
C TYR A 449 -55.93 18.83 -23.93
N PRO A 450 -56.80 19.45 -23.11
CA PRO A 450 -57.74 18.68 -22.30
C PRO A 450 -58.77 18.06 -23.24
N TRP A 451 -58.71 16.73 -23.39
CA TRP A 451 -59.87 15.98 -23.85
C TRP A 451 -60.95 16.09 -22.76
N GLN A 452 -62.18 16.31 -23.20
CA GLN A 452 -63.32 16.69 -22.36
C GLN A 452 -63.52 15.76 -21.14
N VAL A 453 -63.88 16.41 -20.05
CA VAL A 453 -64.13 15.90 -18.70
C VAL A 453 -65.11 14.72 -18.68
N PHE A 454 -64.70 13.61 -18.06
CA PHE A 454 -65.61 12.71 -17.34
C PHE A 454 -65.19 12.68 -15.87
N PRO A 455 -66.12 12.89 -14.91
CA PRO A 455 -65.79 12.96 -13.50
C PRO A 455 -65.61 11.56 -12.88
N GLU A 456 -64.75 11.50 -11.87
CA GLU A 456 -64.47 10.40 -10.95
C GLU A 456 -63.37 9.40 -11.34
N MET A 457 -62.13 9.68 -10.89
CA MET A 457 -61.25 8.68 -10.26
C MET A 457 -60.08 9.37 -9.52
N PRO A 458 -59.58 8.81 -8.39
CA PRO A 458 -58.72 9.51 -7.43
C PRO A 458 -57.28 9.70 -7.93
N GLN A 459 -56.69 10.81 -7.50
CA GLN A 459 -55.31 11.24 -7.76
C GLN A 459 -54.30 10.21 -7.25
N LEU A 460 -53.50 9.63 -8.16
CA LEU A 460 -52.26 8.94 -7.84
C LEU A 460 -51.10 9.90 -8.09
N MET A 461 -50.59 10.51 -7.02
CA MET A 461 -49.34 11.27 -7.02
C MET A 461 -48.19 10.31 -7.31
N ILE A 462 -47.51 10.51 -8.44
CA ILE A 462 -46.17 9.98 -8.65
C ILE A 462 -45.22 11.15 -8.41
N THR A 463 -44.59 11.13 -7.24
CA THR A 463 -43.42 11.95 -6.92
C THR A 463 -42.26 11.51 -7.82
N ILE A 464 -41.58 12.45 -8.49
CA ILE A 464 -40.31 12.22 -9.18
C ILE A 464 -39.18 12.34 -8.16
#